data_AF-A0A6H1MVX2-F1
#
_entry.id   AF-A0A6H1MVX2-F1
#
_cell.length_a   1.000
_cell.length_b   1.000
_cell.length_c   1.000
_cell.angle_alpha   90.00
_cell.angle_beta   90.00
_cell.angle_gamma   90.00
#
_symmetry.space_group_name_H-M   'P 1'
#
loop_
_entity.id
_entity.type
_entity.pdbx_description
1 polymer ?
#
loop_
_entity_poly.entity_id
_entity_poly.type
_entity_poly.pdbx_seq_one_letter_code
_entity_poly.pdbx_strand_id
1 'polypeptide(L)'
;MKYFVSYARRDNSPEHLQEISSFLGQTGRVYIDDLEIHDHGADRVRIVVDALAEADVFIAVQSRNYLSTEWTKWELAKALHDKIEVMALLPNWEFARWGTRQWPWPVNYVHARAISAPSMQPTLP
;
A
#
# COMPACT_ATOMS: atom_id res chain seq x y z
N MET A 1 -4.79 6.51 14.41
CA MET A 1 -4.02 5.70 13.46
C MET A 1 -4.22 6.26 12.06
N LYS A 2 -3.15 6.40 11.29
CA LYS A 2 -3.16 6.67 9.85
C LYS A 2 -2.74 5.40 9.11
N TYR A 3 -3.62 4.89 8.27
CA TYR A 3 -3.38 3.71 7.43
C TYR A 3 -3.04 4.16 6.02
N PHE A 4 -1.92 3.67 5.49
CA PHE A 4 -1.63 3.72 4.07
C PHE A 4 -1.96 2.37 3.45
N VAL A 5 -2.84 2.32 2.45
CA VAL A 5 -3.23 1.06 1.79
C VAL A 5 -2.55 0.96 0.44
N SER A 6 -1.66 -0.02 0.32
CA SER A 6 -1.01 -0.40 -0.93
C SER A 6 -1.70 -1.62 -1.54
N TYR A 7 -1.96 -1.59 -2.84
CA TYR A 7 -2.71 -2.65 -3.53
C TYR A 7 -2.27 -2.79 -5.00
N ALA A 8 -2.53 -3.95 -5.59
CA ALA A 8 -2.46 -4.10 -7.04
C ALA A 8 -3.78 -3.63 -7.65
N ARG A 9 -3.76 -2.49 -8.35
CA ARG A 9 -4.94 -1.91 -9.01
C ARG A 9 -5.70 -2.89 -9.91
N ARG A 10 -4.99 -3.76 -10.64
CA ARG A 10 -5.61 -4.75 -11.53
C ARG A 10 -6.41 -5.85 -10.82
N ASP A 11 -6.15 -6.06 -9.52
CA ASP A 11 -6.79 -7.10 -8.71
C ASP A 11 -7.88 -6.54 -7.79
N ASN A 12 -8.04 -5.21 -7.73
CA ASN A 12 -8.92 -4.55 -6.75
C ASN A 12 -9.85 -3.56 -7.47
N SER A 13 -11.15 -3.81 -7.40
CA SER A 13 -12.15 -2.89 -7.93
C SER A 13 -12.34 -1.68 -6.98
N PRO A 14 -12.88 -0.55 -7.48
CA PRO A 14 -13.19 0.60 -6.64
C PRO A 14 -14.11 0.25 -5.46
N GLU A 15 -15.07 -0.66 -5.64
CA GLU A 15 -15.99 -1.11 -4.60
C GLU A 15 -15.23 -1.85 -3.49
N HIS A 16 -14.32 -2.76 -3.85
CA HIS A 16 -13.48 -3.45 -2.87
C HIS A 16 -12.59 -2.48 -2.08
N LEU A 17 -12.05 -1.44 -2.74
CA LEU A 17 -11.28 -0.40 -2.06
C LEU A 17 -12.15 0.41 -1.08
N GLN A 18 -13.40 0.69 -1.42
CA GLN A 18 -14.36 1.36 -0.52
C GLN A 18 -14.71 0.49 0.69
N GLU A 19 -14.85 -0.83 0.50
CA GLU A 19 -15.04 -1.79 1.60
C GLU A 19 -13.84 -1.79 2.54
N ILE A 20 -12.62 -1.84 2.00
CA ILE A 20 -11.38 -1.75 2.79
C ILE A 20 -11.29 -0.44 3.56
N SER A 21 -11.59 0.68 2.90
CA SER A 21 -11.61 2.00 3.53
C SER A 21 -12.65 2.07 4.67
N SER A 22 -13.84 1.51 4.46
CA SER A 22 -14.89 1.45 5.49
C SER A 22 -14.52 0.56 6.67
N PHE A 23 -13.87 -0.58 6.41
CA PHE A 23 -13.41 -1.51 7.43
C PHE A 23 -12.32 -0.89 8.31
N LEU A 24 -11.27 -0.33 7.70
CA LEU A 24 -10.16 0.31 8.41
C LEU A 24 -10.57 1.65 9.05
N GLY A 25 -11.46 2.39 8.39
CA GLY A 25 -11.95 3.72 8.80
C GLY A 25 -12.62 3.75 10.17
N GLN A 26 -13.08 2.61 10.67
CA GLN A 26 -13.63 2.48 12.03
C GLN A 26 -12.59 2.74 13.13
N THR A 27 -11.29 2.63 12.80
CA THR A 27 -10.19 2.69 13.77
C THR A 27 -9.13 3.75 13.45
N GLY A 28 -9.21 4.39 12.28
CA GLY A 28 -8.24 5.38 11.85
C GLY A 28 -8.59 6.08 10.55
N ARG A 29 -7.71 6.99 10.13
CA ARG A 29 -7.80 7.63 8.81
C ARG A 29 -7.13 6.72 7.78
N VAL A 30 -7.73 6.55 6.62
CA VAL A 30 -7.26 5.65 5.58
C VAL A 30 -6.92 6.46 4.35
N TYR A 31 -5.73 6.23 3.80
CA TYR A 31 -5.32 6.73 2.50
C TYR A 31 -5.32 5.56 1.51
N ILE A 32 -6.10 5.71 0.42
CA ILE A 32 -6.10 4.80 -0.72
C ILE A 32 -6.04 5.65 -1.99
N ASP A 33 -4.94 5.57 -2.74
CA ASP A 33 -4.63 6.50 -3.83
C ASP A 33 -5.75 6.67 -4.89
N ASP A 34 -6.42 5.58 -5.33
CA ASP A 34 -7.54 5.70 -6.29
C ASP A 34 -8.86 6.20 -5.68
N LEU A 35 -8.98 6.32 -4.35
CA LEU A 35 -10.15 6.92 -3.70
C LEU A 35 -9.96 8.41 -3.40
N GLU A 36 -8.74 8.93 -3.55
CA GLU A 36 -8.44 10.34 -3.33
C GLU A 36 -8.83 11.20 -4.54
N ILE A 37 -9.39 12.38 -4.26
CA ILE A 37 -9.66 13.39 -5.29
C ILE A 37 -8.39 14.21 -5.46
N HIS A 38 -7.67 13.97 -6.56
CA HIS A 38 -6.48 14.74 -6.91
C HIS A 38 -6.86 15.93 -7.79
N ASP A 39 -6.46 17.14 -7.40
CA ASP A 39 -6.63 18.33 -8.24
C ASP A 39 -5.88 18.20 -9.58
N HIS A 40 -6.42 18.80 -10.64
CA HIS A 40 -5.74 18.86 -11.93
C HIS A 40 -4.38 19.56 -11.81
N GLY A 41 -3.29 18.80 -11.97
CA GLY A 41 -1.91 19.30 -11.85
C GLY A 41 -1.23 18.96 -10.52
N ALA A 42 -1.90 18.25 -9.61
CA ALA A 42 -1.29 17.74 -8.40
C ALA A 42 -0.20 16.70 -8.72
N ASP A 43 0.94 16.81 -8.03
CA ASP A 43 1.99 15.80 -8.08
C ASP A 43 1.54 14.57 -7.26
N ARG A 44 0.81 13.67 -7.93
CA ARG A 44 0.29 12.42 -7.33
C ARG A 44 1.41 11.59 -6.70
N VAL A 45 2.61 11.57 -7.31
CA VAL A 45 3.76 10.85 -6.75
C VAL A 45 4.14 11.46 -5.40
N ARG A 46 4.23 12.80 -5.32
CA ARG A 46 4.50 13.48 -4.05
C ARG A 46 3.41 13.21 -3.01
N ILE A 47 2.13 13.25 -3.40
CA ILE A 47 1.01 12.98 -2.48
C ILE A 47 1.11 11.57 -1.90
N VAL A 48 1.37 10.55 -2.73
CA VAL A 48 1.53 9.17 -2.27
C VAL A 48 2.74 9.04 -1.35
N VAL A 49 3.87 9.66 -1.69
CA VAL A 49 5.09 9.66 -0.86
C VAL A 49 4.83 10.31 0.51
N ASP A 50 4.17 11.46 0.54
CA ASP A 50 3.85 12.18 1.77
C ASP A 50 2.86 11.38 2.63
N ALA A 51 1.81 10.81 2.01
CA ALA A 51 0.85 9.96 2.71
C ALA A 51 1.50 8.71 3.31
N LEU A 52 2.44 8.09 2.60
CA LEU A 52 3.23 6.96 3.12
C LEU A 52 4.11 7.39 4.29
N ALA A 53 4.81 8.52 4.18
CA ALA A 53 5.68 9.03 5.23
C ALA A 53 4.92 9.43 6.52
N GLU A 54 3.66 9.84 6.39
CA GLU A 54 2.80 10.18 7.52
C GLU A 54 2.06 8.98 8.14
N ALA A 55 2.16 7.79 7.55
CA ALA A 55 1.38 6.63 7.97
C ALA A 55 1.94 6.01 9.26
N ASP A 56 1.04 5.65 10.18
CA ASP A 56 1.40 4.85 11.36
C ASP A 56 1.53 3.36 10.96
N VAL A 57 0.67 2.91 10.04
CA VAL A 57 0.57 1.52 9.61
C VAL A 57 0.44 1.45 8.08
N PHE A 58 1.25 0.60 7.47
CA PHE A 58 1.18 0.23 6.06
C PHE A 58 0.41 -1.09 5.90
N ILE A 59 -0.65 -1.06 5.10
CA ILE A 59 -1.49 -2.21 4.78
C ILE A 59 -1.26 -2.63 3.33
N ALA A 60 -0.69 -3.81 3.13
CA ALA A 60 -0.59 -4.46 1.83
C ALA A 60 -1.81 -5.34 1.56
N VAL A 61 -2.60 -5.04 0.53
CA VAL A 61 -3.78 -5.86 0.18
C VAL A 61 -3.33 -7.14 -0.54
N GLN A 62 -3.56 -8.29 0.09
CA GLN A 62 -3.16 -9.58 -0.48
C GLN A 62 -3.88 -9.84 -1.79
N SER A 63 -3.09 -9.98 -2.86
CA SER A 63 -3.59 -10.26 -4.20
C SER A 63 -2.50 -10.91 -5.05
N ARG A 64 -2.90 -11.55 -6.15
CA ARG A 64 -2.01 -12.35 -7.01
C ARG A 64 -0.89 -11.50 -7.60
N ASN A 65 -1.19 -10.25 -7.95
CA ASN A 65 -0.29 -9.34 -8.65
C ASN A 65 0.26 -8.25 -7.73
N TYR A 66 0.09 -8.33 -6.41
CA TYR A 66 0.57 -7.30 -5.48
C TYR A 66 2.04 -6.96 -5.71
N LEU A 67 2.96 -7.93 -5.61
CA LEU A 67 4.39 -7.72 -5.83
C LEU A 67 4.81 -7.79 -7.31
N SER A 68 3.89 -7.60 -8.25
CA SER A 68 4.23 -7.67 -9.68
C SER A 68 4.70 -6.34 -10.29
N THR A 69 4.44 -5.21 -9.62
CA THR A 69 4.85 -3.88 -10.10
C THR A 69 5.99 -3.34 -9.25
N GLU A 70 6.83 -2.47 -9.83
CA GLU A 70 7.90 -1.80 -9.10
C GLU A 70 7.36 -0.80 -8.08
N TRP A 71 6.17 -0.25 -8.30
CA TRP A 71 5.54 0.72 -7.40
C TRP A 71 5.17 0.09 -6.05
N THR A 72 4.39 -1.00 -6.04
CA THR A 72 4.00 -1.68 -4.79
C THR A 72 5.19 -2.29 -4.06
N LYS A 73 6.20 -2.77 -4.81
CA LYS A 73 7.48 -3.20 -4.23
C LYS A 73 8.20 -2.04 -3.54
N TRP A 74 8.28 -0.87 -4.19
CA TRP A 74 8.89 0.32 -3.63
C TRP A 74 8.14 0.79 -2.38
N GLU A 75 6.80 0.87 -2.42
CA GLU A 75 5.98 1.25 -1.27
C GLU A 75 6.23 0.35 -0.05
N LEU A 76 6.22 -0.98 -0.26
CA LEU A 76 6.53 -1.95 0.80
C LEU A 76 7.96 -1.79 1.32
N ALA A 77 8.94 -1.66 0.44
CA ALA A 77 10.35 -1.50 0.83
C ALA A 77 10.58 -0.20 1.59
N LYS A 78 9.92 0.88 1.18
CA LYS A 78 9.96 2.19 1.82
C LYS A 78 9.31 2.14 3.21
N ALA A 79 8.15 1.51 3.36
CA ALA A 79 7.50 1.33 4.66
C ALA A 79 8.41 0.57 5.65
N LEU A 80 9.04 -0.53 5.19
CA LEU A 80 9.96 -1.31 6.00
C LEU A 80 11.23 -0.52 6.36
N HIS A 81 11.78 0.24 5.42
CA HIS A 81 12.94 1.10 5.66
C HIS A 81 12.63 2.20 6.69
N ASP A 82 11.47 2.84 6.57
CA ASP A 82 11.02 3.92 7.45
C ASP A 82 10.47 3.41 8.79
N LYS A 83 10.48 2.09 9.00
CA LYS A 83 10.02 1.40 10.23
C LYS A 83 8.54 1.65 10.54
N ILE A 84 7.73 1.83 9.51
CA ILE A 84 6.28 1.86 9.62
C ILE A 84 5.80 0.43 9.97
N GLU A 85 4.75 0.28 10.78
CA GLU A 85 4.19 -1.05 11.04
C GLU A 85 3.62 -1.63 9.73
N VAL A 86 4.10 -2.81 9.31
CA VAL A 86 3.67 -3.45 8.05
C VAL A 86 2.77 -4.64 8.31
N MET A 87 1.59 -4.62 7.73
CA MET A 87 0.58 -5.68 7.81
C MET A 87 0.05 -6.01 6.41
N ALA A 88 -0.29 -7.28 6.19
CA ALA A 88 -1.01 -7.72 5.01
C ALA A 88 -2.48 -7.91 5.37
N LEU A 89 -3.40 -7.35 4.58
CA LEU A 89 -4.82 -7.65 4.64
C LEU A 89 -5.09 -8.89 3.78
N LEU A 90 -5.54 -9.97 4.42
CA LEU A 90 -5.84 -11.25 3.78
C LEU A 90 -7.28 -11.27 3.23
N PRO A 91 -7.63 -12.15 2.26
CA PRO A 91 -8.97 -12.25 1.68
C PRO A 91 -10.10 -12.56 2.67
N ASN A 92 -9.77 -13.10 3.84
CA ASN A 92 -10.71 -13.37 4.93
C ASN A 92 -10.85 -12.19 5.91
N TRP A 93 -10.37 -11.00 5.54
CA TRP A 93 -10.39 -9.78 6.37
C TRP A 93 -9.55 -9.85 7.66
N GLU A 94 -8.62 -10.81 7.72
CA GLU A 94 -7.63 -10.90 8.80
C GLU A 94 -6.33 -10.19 8.40
N PHE A 95 -5.52 -9.89 9.41
CA PHE A 95 -4.21 -9.29 9.21
C PHE A 95 -3.07 -10.24 9.54
N ALA A 96 -2.08 -10.30 8.66
CA ALA A 96 -0.79 -10.92 8.94
C ALA A 96 0.29 -9.85 9.09
N ARG A 97 0.99 -9.83 10.23
CA ARG A 97 2.12 -8.90 10.42
C ARG A 97 3.34 -9.36 9.63
N TRP A 98 4.12 -8.38 9.16
CA TRP A 98 5.43 -8.63 8.57
C TRP A 98 6.31 -9.51 9.48
N GLY A 99 7.02 -10.47 8.88
CA GLY A 99 7.93 -11.37 9.59
C GLY A 99 7.25 -12.53 10.34
N THR A 100 5.91 -12.58 10.36
CA THR A 100 5.18 -13.72 10.93
C THR A 100 5.00 -14.85 9.92
N ARG A 101 4.69 -16.06 10.40
CA ARG A 101 4.42 -17.23 9.54
C ARG A 101 3.20 -17.06 8.63
N GLN A 102 2.30 -16.15 8.98
CA GLN A 102 1.06 -15.88 8.22
C GLN A 102 1.30 -14.88 7.08
N TRP A 103 2.49 -14.27 7.01
CA TRP A 103 2.83 -13.30 5.97
C TRP A 103 2.74 -13.95 4.58
N PRO A 104 1.96 -13.38 3.63
CA PRO A 104 1.58 -14.10 2.42
C PRO A 104 2.63 -14.05 1.30
N TRP A 105 3.71 -13.29 1.46
CA TRP A 105 4.75 -13.15 0.44
C TRP A 105 6.15 -13.53 0.95
N PRO A 106 7.09 -13.89 0.08
CA PRO A 106 8.47 -14.15 0.51
C PRO A 106 9.14 -12.90 1.11
N VAL A 107 9.82 -13.04 2.25
CA VAL A 107 10.45 -11.91 2.98
C VAL A 107 11.72 -11.37 2.31
N ASN A 108 12.30 -12.13 1.38
CA ASN A 108 13.52 -11.78 0.66
C ASN A 108 13.31 -10.76 -0.48
N TYR A 109 12.07 -10.41 -0.82
CA TYR A 109 11.77 -9.44 -1.90
C TYR A 109 12.31 -8.03 -1.62
N VAL A 110 12.54 -7.67 -0.36
CA VAL A 110 12.82 -6.29 0.07
C VAL A 110 14.30 -5.90 -0.08
N HIS A 111 15.20 -6.84 -0.38
CA HIS A 111 16.64 -6.56 -0.47
C HIS A 111 17.10 -5.94 -1.80
N ALA A 112 16.21 -5.77 -2.78
CA ALA A 112 16.58 -5.32 -4.12
C ALA A 112 16.21 -3.85 -4.37
N ARG A 113 17.19 -2.95 -4.12
CA ARG A 113 17.47 -1.67 -4.79
C ARG A 113 16.42 -0.52 -4.80
N ALA A 114 17.00 0.67 -4.53
CA ALA A 114 16.50 2.05 -4.71
C ALA A 114 15.35 2.52 -3.78
N ILE A 115 15.71 3.35 -2.80
CA ILE A 115 14.78 4.08 -1.90
C ILE A 115 14.08 5.22 -2.64
N SER A 116 14.52 5.56 -3.85
CA SER A 116 13.89 6.57 -4.70
C SER A 116 12.61 6.02 -5.33
N ALA A 117 11.52 6.79 -5.26
CA ALA A 117 10.27 6.46 -5.91
C ALA A 117 10.48 6.19 -7.41
N PRO A 118 9.85 5.14 -7.99
CA PRO A 118 9.95 4.87 -9.42
C PRO A 118 9.49 6.09 -10.23
N SER A 119 10.13 6.32 -11.38
CA SER A 119 9.73 7.38 -12.34
C SER A 119 8.35 7.13 -12.97
N MET A 120 7.81 5.93 -12.80
CA MET A 120 6.47 5.57 -13.23
C MET A 120 5.47 6.07 -12.19
N GLN A 121 4.56 6.95 -12.62
CA GLN A 121 3.34 7.22 -11.85
C GLN A 121 2.62 5.89 -11.55
N PRO A 122 1.93 5.75 -10.41
CA PRO A 122 1.04 4.62 -10.17
C PRO A 122 0.10 4.48 -11.38
N THR A 123 0.36 3.44 -12.18
CA THR A 123 -0.02 3.38 -13.61
C THR A 123 -1.53 3.57 -13.82
N LEU A 124 -1.86 4.55 -14.67
CA LEU A 124 -3.12 4.68 -15.40
C LEU A 124 -3.21 3.59 -16.49
N PRO A 125 -4.40 3.04 -16.81
CA PRO A 125 -4.74 2.79 -18.20
C PRO A 125 -5.00 4.11 -18.94
#